data_AF-A0A352SBT4-F1
#
_entry.id   AF-A0A352SBT4-F1
#
_cell.length_a   1.000
_cell.length_b   1.000
_cell.length_c   1.000
_cell.angle_alpha   90.00
_cell.angle_beta   90.00
_cell.angle_gamma   90.00
#
_symmetry.space_group_name_H-M   'P 1'
#
loop_
_entity.id
_entity.type
_entity.pdbx_description
1 polymer ?
#
loop_
_entity_poly.entity_id
_entity_poly.type
_entity_poly.pdbx_seq_one_letter_code
_entity_poly.pdbx_strand_id
1 'polypeptide(L)'
;IYDSFTITVLMQLEDLGFCKKGEGGRFVADGNLISGVGRLPFNTDGGGLCNNHPANRGGITKVIEAVRQLRGEAHPAVQVKHCDLALAQ
;
A
#
# COMPACT_ATOMS: atom_id res chain seq x y z
N ILE A 1 -4.14 -0.35 2.70
CA ILE A 1 -4.82 -1.55 2.16
C ILE A 1 -4.40 -2.71 3.03
N TYR A 2 -5.36 -3.47 3.53
CA TYR A 2 -5.12 -4.56 4.45
C TYR A 2 -4.81 -5.85 3.71
N ASP A 3 -3.60 -6.34 3.95
CA ASP A 3 -2.93 -7.42 3.25
C ASP A 3 -2.78 -8.65 4.16
N SER A 4 -3.89 -9.16 4.71
CA SER A 4 -3.87 -10.41 5.49
C SER A 4 -3.44 -11.61 4.64
N PHE A 5 -3.68 -11.55 3.33
CA PHE A 5 -3.16 -12.47 2.33
C PHE A 5 -2.87 -11.70 1.04
N THR A 6 -2.01 -12.24 0.17
CA THR A 6 -1.71 -11.60 -1.13
C THR A 6 -2.96 -11.35 -1.97
N ILE A 7 -3.93 -12.27 -1.94
CA ILE A 7 -5.19 -12.13 -2.68
C ILE A 7 -6.09 -11.00 -2.16
N THR A 8 -6.02 -10.64 -0.88
CA THR A 8 -6.87 -9.56 -0.34
C THR A 8 -6.48 -8.21 -0.93
N VAL A 9 -5.21 -8.02 -1.26
CA VAL A 9 -4.72 -6.82 -1.96
C VAL A 9 -5.38 -6.70 -3.33
N LEU A 10 -5.41 -7.78 -4.12
CA LEU A 10 -6.01 -7.76 -5.46
C LEU A 10 -7.50 -7.42 -5.40
N MET A 11 -8.24 -8.07 -4.51
CA MET A 11 -9.67 -7.80 -4.35
C MET A 11 -9.93 -6.35 -3.95
N GLN A 12 -9.16 -5.82 -2.98
CA GLN A 12 -9.31 -4.44 -2.51
C GLN A 12 -8.91 -3.41 -3.58
N LEU A 13 -7.86 -3.65 -4.38
CA LEU A 13 -7.50 -2.77 -5.49
C LEU A 13 -8.64 -2.63 -6.51
N GLU A 14 -9.32 -3.74 -6.79
CA GLU A 14 -10.47 -3.77 -7.67
C GLU A 14 -11.71 -3.11 -7.04
N ASP A 15 -12.00 -3.39 -5.76
CA ASP A 15 -13.14 -2.81 -5.04
C ASP A 15 -13.02 -1.30 -4.84
N LEU A 16 -11.80 -0.81 -4.63
CA LEU A 16 -11.50 0.62 -4.50
C LEU A 16 -11.45 1.34 -5.85
N GLY A 17 -11.54 0.60 -6.97
CA GLY A 17 -11.58 1.18 -8.31
C GLY A 17 -10.22 1.60 -8.88
N PHE A 18 -9.10 1.15 -8.31
CA PHE A 18 -7.77 1.39 -8.89
C PHE A 18 -7.56 0.60 -10.20
N CYS A 19 -8.30 -0.49 -10.36
CA CYS A 19 -8.39 -1.27 -11.59
C CYS A 19 -9.79 -1.88 -11.73
N LYS A 20 -10.12 -2.40 -12.92
CA LYS A 20 -11.41 -3.07 -13.13
C LYS A 20 -11.43 -4.40 -12.39
N LYS A 21 -12.63 -4.85 -12.01
CA LYS A 21 -12.84 -6.19 -11.45
C LYS A 21 -12.25 -7.28 -12.34
N GLY A 22 -11.49 -8.19 -11.74
CA GLY A 22 -10.72 -9.24 -12.41
C GLY A 22 -9.37 -8.80 -13.00
N GLU A 23 -9.01 -7.51 -12.96
CA GLU A 23 -7.75 -7.01 -13.53
C GLU A 23 -6.64 -6.76 -12.47
N GLY A 24 -6.89 -7.04 -11.19
CA GLY A 24 -5.95 -6.77 -10.11
C GLY A 24 -4.61 -7.48 -10.29
N GLY A 25 -4.63 -8.73 -10.75
CA GLY A 25 -3.39 -9.50 -11.00
C GLY A 25 -2.48 -8.82 -12.03
N ARG A 26 -3.06 -8.39 -13.17
CA ARG A 26 -2.31 -7.65 -14.19
C ARG A 26 -1.84 -6.30 -13.67
N PHE A 27 -2.70 -5.56 -12.97
CA PHE A 27 -2.34 -4.28 -12.38
C PHE A 27 -1.08 -4.39 -11.50
N VAL A 28 -1.00 -5.42 -10.65
CA VAL A 28 0.18 -5.64 -9.81
C VAL A 28 1.38 -6.12 -10.63
N ALA A 29 1.19 -7.04 -11.57
CA ALA A 29 2.26 -7.58 -12.41
C ALA A 29 2.95 -6.51 -13.28
N ASP A 30 2.20 -5.47 -13.68
CA ASP A 30 2.74 -4.31 -14.40
C ASP A 30 3.60 -3.38 -13.51
N GLY A 31 3.85 -3.75 -12.25
CA GLY A 31 4.73 -3.01 -11.33
C GLY A 31 4.07 -1.80 -10.66
N ASN A 32 2.75 -1.63 -10.79
CA ASN A 32 2.05 -0.42 -10.32
C ASN A 32 2.12 -0.18 -8.81
N LEU A 33 2.42 -1.21 -8.01
CA LEU A 33 2.52 -1.12 -6.55
C LEU A 33 3.91 -0.77 -6.01
N ILE A 34 4.94 -0.81 -6.87
CA ILE A 34 6.34 -0.67 -6.45
C ILE A 34 6.62 0.81 -6.15
N SER A 35 7.05 1.13 -4.93
CA SER A 35 7.40 2.51 -4.55
C SER A 35 8.48 3.09 -5.47
N GLY A 36 8.29 4.32 -5.92
CA GLY A 36 9.21 5.03 -6.81
C GLY A 36 9.19 4.58 -8.28
N VAL A 37 8.42 3.54 -8.62
CA VAL A 37 8.30 3.02 -10.00
C VAL A 37 6.85 3.04 -10.47
N GLY A 38 5.97 2.42 -9.69
CA GLY A 38 4.55 2.29 -10.00
C GLY A 38 3.75 3.56 -9.71
N ARG A 39 2.53 3.61 -10.25
CA ARG A 39 1.60 4.73 -10.06
C ARG A 39 0.88 4.75 -8.72
N LEU A 40 0.91 3.65 -7.97
CA LEU A 40 0.25 3.51 -6.68
C LEU A 40 1.20 2.85 -5.66
N PRO A 41 2.19 3.59 -5.13
CA PRO A 41 3.04 3.08 -4.06
C PRO A 41 2.20 2.50 -2.92
N PHE A 42 2.48 1.25 -2.55
CA PHE A 42 1.63 0.46 -1.67
C PHE A 42 2.46 -0.14 -0.54
N ASN A 43 1.91 -0.12 0.68
CA ASN A 43 2.49 -0.70 1.90
C ASN A 43 4.03 -0.54 1.95
N THR A 44 4.49 0.70 1.87
CA THR A 44 5.91 1.08 1.74
C THR A 44 6.78 0.66 2.91
N ASP A 45 6.18 0.37 4.06
CA ASP A 45 6.82 -0.22 5.24
C ASP A 45 6.96 -1.74 5.17
N GLY A 46 6.39 -2.39 4.14
CA GLY A 46 6.31 -3.85 3.99
C GLY A 46 4.95 -4.44 4.36
N GLY A 47 4.02 -3.65 4.89
CA GLY A 47 2.65 -4.08 5.17
C GLY A 47 2.50 -5.20 6.19
N GLY A 48 1.31 -5.78 6.25
CA GLY A 48 1.00 -6.92 7.11
C GLY A 48 1.84 -8.16 6.80
N LEU A 49 2.20 -8.35 5.53
CA LEU A 49 2.91 -9.54 5.07
C LEU A 49 4.39 -9.57 5.48
N CYS A 50 5.04 -8.41 5.62
CA CYS A 50 6.49 -8.35 5.92
C CYS A 50 6.86 -7.51 7.15
N ASN A 51 6.08 -6.48 7.51
CA ASN A 51 6.41 -5.61 8.64
C ASN A 51 5.84 -6.19 9.95
N ASN A 52 4.51 -6.18 10.09
CA ASN A 52 3.82 -6.67 11.28
C ASN A 52 2.32 -6.88 11.03
N HIS A 53 1.72 -7.85 11.70
CA HIS A 53 0.28 -8.13 11.60
C HIS A 53 -0.39 -8.34 12.99
N PRO A 54 -0.38 -7.33 13.88
CA PRO A 54 -0.78 -7.47 15.30
C PRO A 54 -2.31 -7.46 15.53
N ALA A 55 -3.05 -8.20 14.71
CA ALA A 55 -4.52 -8.30 14.74
C ALA A 55 -5.20 -6.92 14.89
N ASN A 56 -5.81 -6.65 16.05
CA ASN A 56 -6.57 -5.42 16.32
C ASN A 56 -5.74 -4.13 16.25
N ARG A 57 -4.40 -4.22 16.27
CA ARG A 57 -3.51 -3.05 16.11
C ARG A 57 -2.98 -2.89 14.68
N GLY A 58 -3.33 -3.77 13.75
CA GLY A 58 -2.80 -3.73 12.38
C GLY A 58 -3.28 -2.53 11.54
N GLY A 59 -4.33 -1.84 11.99
CA GLY A 59 -4.80 -0.61 11.35
C GLY A 59 -3.94 0.61 11.67
N ILE A 60 -3.50 0.77 12.94
CA ILE A 60 -2.74 1.96 13.34
C ILE A 60 -1.35 1.99 12.68
N THR A 61 -0.75 0.84 12.41
CA THR A 61 0.58 0.75 11.78
C THR A 61 0.55 1.31 10.35
N LYS A 62 -0.53 1.08 9.60
CA LYS A 62 -0.75 1.65 8.28
C LYS A 62 -0.92 3.17 8.31
N VAL A 63 -1.68 3.66 9.29
CA VAL A 63 -1.87 5.11 9.49
C VAL A 63 -0.54 5.78 9.83
N ILE A 64 0.29 5.15 10.67
CA ILE A 64 1.63 5.66 11.00
C ILE A 64 2.50 5.77 9.75
N GLU A 65 2.55 4.74 8.91
CA GLU A 65 3.33 4.81 7.67
C GLU A 65 2.78 5.85 6.68
N ALA A 66 1.46 5.94 6.52
CA ALA A 66 0.85 6.97 5.70
C ALA A 66 1.23 8.38 6.17
N VAL A 67 1.22 8.64 7.48
CA VAL A 67 1.62 9.93 8.05
C VAL A 67 3.12 10.20 7.83
N ARG A 68 3.99 9.19 7.96
CA ARG A 68 5.43 9.34 7.66
C ARG A 68 5.66 9.73 6.20
N GLN A 69 4.98 9.05 5.27
CA GLN A 69 5.06 9.36 3.84
C GLN A 69 4.61 10.79 3.53
N LEU A 70 3.45 11.20 4.07
CA LEU A 70 2.89 12.55 3.91
C LEU A 70 3.79 13.65 4.49
N ARG A 71 4.57 13.35 5.54
CA ARG A 71 5.49 14.30 6.17
C ARG A 71 6.90 14.31 5.57
N GLY A 72 7.21 13.39 4.65
CA GLY A 72 8.57 13.24 4.14
C GLY A 72 9.52 12.58 5.15
N GLU A 73 9.00 11.80 6.10
CA GLU A 73 9.72 11.18 7.21
C GLU A 73 9.87 9.66 7.05
N ALA A 74 9.46 9.08 5.92
CA ALA A 74 9.63 7.65 5.67
C ALA A 74 11.09 7.30 5.36
N HIS A 75 11.42 6.01 5.34
CA HIS A 75 12.77 5.57 5.01
C HIS A 75 13.16 6.05 3.60
N PRO A 76 14.36 6.63 3.37
CA PRO A 76 14.71 7.27 2.10
C PRO A 76 14.55 6.39 0.86
N ALA A 77 14.79 5.07 0.99
CA ALA A 77 14.65 4.12 -0.12
C ALA A 77 13.20 3.92 -0.62
N VAL A 78 12.19 4.30 0.18
CA VAL A 78 10.77 4.07 -0.13
C VAL A 78 9.91 5.33 0.02
N GLN A 79 10.51 6.49 0.29
CA GLN A 79 9.81 7.77 0.39
C GLN A 79 9.17 8.14 -0.95
N VAL A 80 7.85 8.30 -0.95
CA VAL A 80 7.07 8.68 -2.13
C VAL A 80 7.27 10.17 -2.40
N LYS A 81 7.60 10.51 -3.65
CA LYS A 81 7.73 11.90 -4.10
C LYS A 81 6.35 12.54 -4.20
N HIS A 82 6.23 13.80 -3.75
CA HIS A 82 4.98 14.57 -3.83
C HIS A 82 3.78 13.83 -3.22
N CYS A 83 3.99 13.22 -2.04
CA CYS A 83 2.94 12.50 -1.34
C CYS A 83 2.02 13.50 -0.61
N ASP A 84 0.98 13.97 -1.30
CA ASP A 84 0.00 14.92 -0.73
C ASP A 84 -1.28 14.24 -0.23
N LEU A 85 -1.53 12.99 -0.66
CA LEU A 85 -2.70 12.20 -0.30
C LEU A 85 -2.32 10.74 -0.08
N ALA A 86 -2.85 10.14 0.99
CA ALA A 86 -2.66 8.74 1.31
C ALA A 86 -3.98 8.07 1.72
N LEU A 87 -4.15 6.81 1.35
CA LEU A 87 -5.29 5.97 1.73
C LEU A 87 -4.82 4.89 2.72
N ALA A 88 -5.38 4.89 3.94
CA ALA A 88 -5.19 3.84 4.93
C ALA A 88 -6.50 3.06 5.14
N GLN A 89 -6.46 1.78 4.81
CA GLN A 89 -7.52 0.78 4.97
C GLN A 89 -6.87 -0.53 5.44
#